data_AF-A0ABD1UWP7-F1
#
_entry.id   AF-A0ABD1UWP7-F1
#
_cell.length_a   1.000
_cell.length_b   1.000
_cell.length_c   1.000
_cell.angle_alpha   90.00
_cell.angle_beta   90.00
_cell.angle_gamma   90.00
#
_symmetry.space_group_name_H-M   'P 1'
#
loop_
_entity.id
_entity.type
_entity.pdbx_description
1 polymer ?
#
loop_
_entity_poly.entity_id
_entity_poly.type
_entity_poly.pdbx_seq_one_letter_code
_entity_poly.pdbx_strand_id
1 'polypeptide(L)'
;MLGIFISVSFLCLLLYLLNSTPWKLRQSHKFFAYGPTSYPMIGCMISFYKNGHRLLDWYTDLLSSAPTQTIIVSRLGARRAIVTANPENVKYILKTNFYNFPKGKPFQEILEDFLGNGIFNVDGDLWYNQRKLASQEFSTRSLRDYAVKSLKEEVDKKLLPLLESVANDTKKTLDLQDLLGRVTFDVVCKVSLGYDPSLSKPLTWHRRYVQEEVLHHCLPCGRSRDSLGSGPKRGLKKPLCKSICLWEI
;
A
#
# COMPACT_ATOMS: atom_id res chain seq x y z
N MET A 1 17.55 46.76 -32.31
CA MET A 1 17.95 45.59 -33.14
C MET A 1 17.93 44.29 -32.35
N LEU A 2 18.75 44.11 -31.31
CA LEU A 2 18.85 42.83 -30.55
C LEU A 2 17.51 42.32 -29.97
N GLY A 3 16.70 43.19 -29.38
CA GLY A 3 15.42 42.80 -28.76
C GLY A 3 14.39 42.25 -29.75
N ILE A 4 14.41 42.71 -31.00
CA ILE A 4 13.51 42.22 -32.05
C ILE A 4 13.90 40.79 -32.43
N PHE A 5 15.21 40.52 -32.60
CA PHE A 5 15.70 39.17 -32.87
C PHE A 5 15.37 38.17 -31.77
N ILE A 6 15.46 38.57 -30.50
CA ILE A 6 15.09 37.73 -29.35
C ILE A 6 13.59 37.44 -29.36
N SER A 7 12.74 38.45 -29.60
CA SER A 7 11.29 38.28 -29.65
C SER A 7 10.83 37.36 -30.79
N VAL A 8 11.43 37.51 -31.98
CA VAL A 8 11.12 36.69 -33.16
C VAL A 8 11.61 35.26 -32.96
N SER A 9 12.80 35.06 -32.38
CA SER A 9 13.32 33.73 -32.05
C SER A 9 12.43 33.02 -31.02
N PHE A 10 12.00 33.73 -29.96
CA PHE A 10 11.09 33.18 -28.96
C PHE A 10 9.72 32.84 -29.56
N LEU A 11 9.17 33.69 -30.43
CA LEU A 11 7.91 33.43 -31.12
C LEU A 11 8.02 32.22 -32.06
N CYS A 12 9.11 32.11 -32.83
CA CYS A 12 9.36 30.96 -33.69
C CYS A 12 9.52 29.66 -32.89
N LEU A 13 10.20 29.70 -31.75
CA LEU A 13 10.37 28.55 -30.87
C LEU A 13 9.04 28.17 -30.20
N LEU A 14 8.22 29.14 -29.79
CA LEU A 14 6.87 28.93 -29.27
C LEU A 14 5.96 28.30 -30.35
N LEU A 15 5.96 28.83 -31.57
CA LEU A 15 5.19 28.29 -32.69
C LEU A 15 5.67 26.89 -33.10
N TYR A 16 6.97 26.62 -33.06
CA TYR A 16 7.53 25.29 -33.32
C TYR A 16 7.12 24.28 -32.23
N LEU A 17 7.14 24.67 -30.95
CA LEU A 17 6.64 23.84 -29.85
C LEU A 17 5.11 23.62 -29.96
N LEU A 18 4.35 24.64 -30.34
CA LEU A 18 2.90 24.55 -30.55
C LEU A 18 2.52 23.70 -31.79
N ASN A 19 3.35 23.64 -32.83
CA ASN A 19 3.09 22.85 -34.04
C ASN A 19 3.68 21.43 -33.99
N SER A 20 4.75 21.18 -33.23
CA SER A 20 5.31 19.83 -33.01
C SER A 20 4.53 19.02 -31.98
N THR A 21 3.80 19.68 -31.07
CA THR A 21 2.94 19.05 -30.07
C THR A 21 1.70 18.33 -30.63
N PRO A 22 0.92 18.85 -31.62
CA PRO A 22 -0.31 18.19 -32.11
C PRO A 22 -0.05 16.83 -32.76
N TRP A 23 1.10 16.63 -33.41
CA TRP A 23 1.42 15.34 -34.04
C TRP A 23 1.71 14.25 -32.99
N LYS A 24 2.44 14.59 -31.92
CA LYS A 24 2.68 13.68 -30.78
C LYS A 24 1.40 13.45 -29.95
N LEU A 25 0.58 14.48 -29.77
CA LEU A 25 -0.73 14.41 -29.12
C LEU A 25 -1.69 13.44 -29.83
N ARG A 26 -1.78 13.53 -31.17
CA ARG A 26 -2.71 12.71 -31.97
C ARG A 26 -2.41 11.21 -31.93
N GLN A 27 -1.13 10.83 -31.81
CA GLN A 27 -0.72 9.43 -31.71
C GLN A 27 -0.95 8.87 -30.28
N SER A 28 -0.82 9.74 -29.26
CA SER A 28 -1.18 9.43 -27.87
C SER A 28 -2.68 9.09 -27.75
N HIS A 29 -3.56 9.91 -28.32
CA HIS A 29 -5.02 9.77 -28.16
C HIS A 29 -5.61 8.41 -28.60
N LYS A 30 -5.01 7.68 -29.55
CA LYS A 30 -5.51 6.35 -29.97
C LYS A 30 -5.24 5.26 -28.94
N PHE A 31 -4.16 5.34 -28.17
CA PHE A 31 -3.82 4.37 -27.12
C PHE A 31 -4.53 4.65 -25.78
N PHE A 32 -4.98 5.88 -25.56
CA PHE A 32 -5.66 6.32 -24.32
C PHE A 32 -7.18 6.36 -24.43
N ALA A 33 -7.77 5.81 -25.50
CA ALA A 33 -9.21 5.97 -25.79
C ALA A 33 -10.13 5.58 -24.62
N TYR A 34 -9.72 4.61 -23.81
CA TYR A 34 -10.48 4.12 -22.65
C TYR A 34 -9.77 4.39 -21.30
N GLY A 35 -8.65 5.12 -21.31
CA GLY A 35 -7.88 5.47 -20.12
C GLY A 35 -8.29 6.83 -19.52
N PRO A 36 -7.77 7.18 -18.34
CA PRO A 36 -8.06 8.47 -17.73
C PRO A 36 -7.52 9.61 -18.61
N THR A 37 -8.31 10.68 -18.74
CA THR A 37 -7.94 11.86 -19.53
C THR A 37 -6.57 12.37 -19.08
N SER A 38 -5.63 12.36 -20.01
CA SER A 38 -4.23 12.69 -19.77
C SER A 38 -3.81 13.91 -20.59
N TYR A 39 -3.20 14.89 -19.91
CA TYR A 39 -2.69 16.12 -20.54
C TYR A 39 -1.17 16.02 -20.74
N PRO A 40 -0.58 16.61 -21.80
CA PRO A 40 0.84 16.44 -22.15
C PRO A 40 1.83 16.72 -21.02
N MET A 41 1.54 17.73 -20.20
CA MET A 41 2.44 18.19 -19.14
C MET A 41 2.06 17.70 -17.74
N ILE A 42 0.79 17.36 -17.49
CA ILE A 42 0.28 17.04 -16.14
C ILE A 42 -0.13 15.55 -16.03
N GLY A 43 -0.19 14.85 -17.16
CA GLY A 43 -0.71 13.49 -17.23
C GLY A 43 -2.17 13.44 -16.78
N CYS A 44 -2.56 12.35 -16.12
CA CYS A 44 -3.91 12.16 -15.59
C CYS A 44 -4.12 12.72 -14.17
N MET A 45 -3.20 13.56 -13.65
CA MET A 45 -3.30 14.04 -12.25
C MET A 45 -4.61 14.78 -11.97
N ILE A 46 -5.07 15.64 -12.88
CA ILE A 46 -6.34 16.38 -12.70
C ILE A 46 -7.52 15.41 -12.54
N SER A 47 -7.59 14.40 -13.41
CA SER A 47 -8.61 13.35 -13.38
C SER A 47 -8.53 12.53 -12.09
N PHE A 48 -7.31 12.25 -11.61
CA PHE A 48 -7.06 11.51 -10.38
C PHE A 48 -7.53 12.27 -9.14
N TYR A 49 -7.15 13.54 -8.99
CA TYR A 49 -7.59 14.37 -7.86
C TYR A 49 -9.11 14.58 -7.86
N LYS A 50 -9.73 14.79 -9.04
CA LYS A 50 -11.18 14.95 -9.16
C LYS A 50 -11.96 13.70 -8.71
N ASN A 51 -11.45 12.51 -8.99
CA ASN A 51 -12.10 11.24 -8.66
C ASN A 51 -11.54 10.58 -7.39
N GLY A 52 -10.73 11.29 -6.58
CA GLY A 52 -10.07 10.70 -5.40
C GLY A 52 -11.05 10.05 -4.41
N HIS A 53 -12.22 10.65 -4.20
CA HIS A 53 -13.27 10.14 -3.31
C HIS A 53 -13.95 8.85 -3.80
N ARG A 54 -13.85 8.53 -5.10
CA ARG A 54 -14.48 7.37 -5.75
C ARG A 54 -13.49 6.59 -6.62
N LEU A 55 -12.24 6.53 -6.17
CA LEU A 55 -11.12 6.11 -7.01
C LEU A 55 -11.30 4.68 -7.55
N LEU A 56 -11.77 3.75 -6.71
CA LEU A 56 -12.00 2.36 -7.11
C LEU A 56 -13.13 2.24 -8.15
N ASP A 57 -14.27 2.90 -7.90
CA ASP A 57 -15.41 2.91 -8.83
C ASP A 57 -15.01 3.54 -10.15
N TRP A 58 -14.26 4.65 -10.11
CA TRP A 58 -13.75 5.32 -11.29
C TRP A 58 -12.83 4.41 -12.13
N TYR A 59 -11.92 3.66 -11.50
CA TYR A 59 -11.11 2.67 -12.21
C TYR A 59 -11.97 1.56 -12.81
N THR A 60 -12.99 1.11 -12.09
CA THR A 60 -13.93 0.08 -12.53
C THR A 60 -14.74 0.52 -13.74
N ASP A 61 -15.24 1.76 -13.74
CA ASP A 61 -15.94 2.38 -14.88
C ASP A 61 -15.05 2.41 -16.13
N LEU A 62 -13.77 2.81 -15.97
CA LEU A 62 -12.82 2.87 -17.07
C LEU A 62 -12.49 1.47 -17.62
N LEU A 63 -12.29 0.49 -16.74
CA LEU A 63 -11.97 -0.88 -17.12
C LEU A 63 -13.16 -1.58 -17.78
N SER A 64 -14.38 -1.38 -17.29
CA SER A 64 -15.60 -1.95 -17.86
C SER A 64 -15.93 -1.38 -19.23
N SER A 65 -15.60 -0.11 -19.46
CA SER A 65 -15.76 0.55 -20.77
C SER A 65 -14.71 0.10 -21.80
N ALA A 66 -13.57 -0.43 -21.36
CA ALA A 66 -12.49 -0.88 -22.24
C ALA A 66 -12.78 -2.31 -22.76
N PRO A 67 -12.77 -2.56 -24.09
CA PRO A 67 -13.03 -3.89 -24.64
C PRO A 67 -12.07 -4.98 -24.13
N THR A 68 -10.82 -4.60 -23.81
CA THR A 68 -9.78 -5.50 -23.30
C THR A 68 -9.73 -5.57 -21.78
N GLN A 69 -10.62 -4.86 -21.09
CA GLN A 69 -10.59 -4.66 -19.63
C GLN A 69 -9.21 -4.21 -19.13
N THR A 70 -8.50 -3.44 -19.94
CA THR A 70 -7.13 -3.00 -19.68
C THR A 70 -6.97 -1.56 -20.12
N ILE A 71 -6.46 -0.73 -19.22
CA ILE A 71 -6.24 0.70 -19.45
C ILE A 71 -4.80 1.08 -19.13
N ILE A 72 -4.37 2.19 -19.74
CA ILE A 72 -3.05 2.76 -19.53
C ILE A 72 -3.21 4.07 -18.77
N VAL A 73 -2.48 4.20 -17.66
CA VAL A 73 -2.47 5.38 -16.80
C VAL A 73 -1.10 6.04 -16.90
N SER A 74 -1.08 7.32 -17.28
CA SER A 74 0.14 8.11 -17.36
C SER A 74 0.06 9.27 -16.38
N ARG A 75 0.94 9.28 -15.37
CA ARG A 75 1.03 10.35 -14.36
C ARG A 75 2.31 11.15 -14.59
N LEU A 76 2.26 12.45 -14.32
CA LEU A 76 3.45 13.30 -14.35
C LEU A 76 4.47 12.79 -13.32
N GLY A 77 5.73 12.63 -13.75
CA GLY A 77 6.83 12.20 -12.88
C GLY A 77 6.85 10.70 -12.53
N ALA A 78 5.85 9.92 -12.97
CA ALA A 78 5.81 8.48 -12.71
C ALA A 78 5.91 7.67 -14.00
N ARG A 79 6.36 6.41 -13.86
CA ARG A 79 6.31 5.45 -14.96
C ARG A 79 4.86 5.21 -15.38
N ARG A 80 4.67 4.95 -16.67
CA ARG A 80 3.39 4.52 -17.22
C ARG A 80 2.93 3.26 -16.49
N ALA A 81 1.72 3.29 -15.96
CA ALA A 81 1.09 2.16 -15.29
C ALA A 81 0.07 1.50 -16.22
N ILE A 82 0.01 0.18 -16.19
CA ILE A 82 -1.01 -0.61 -16.89
C ILE A 82 -1.92 -1.18 -15.81
N VAL A 83 -3.21 -0.93 -15.93
CA VAL A 83 -4.22 -1.44 -15.00
C VAL A 83 -5.10 -2.39 -15.79
N THR A 84 -5.30 -3.60 -15.28
CA THR A 84 -6.05 -4.65 -15.98
C THR A 84 -6.97 -5.40 -15.02
N ALA A 85 -8.19 -5.66 -15.47
CA ALA A 85 -9.15 -6.57 -14.87
C ALA A 85 -9.37 -7.83 -15.73
N ASN A 86 -8.60 -7.98 -16.82
CA ASN A 86 -8.68 -9.14 -17.69
C ASN A 86 -8.13 -10.38 -16.95
N PRO A 87 -8.92 -11.46 -16.80
CA PRO A 87 -8.52 -12.62 -16.02
C PRO A 87 -7.27 -13.33 -16.56
N GLU A 88 -7.07 -13.35 -17.88
CA GLU A 88 -5.87 -13.98 -18.48
C GLU A 88 -4.62 -13.16 -18.19
N ASN A 89 -4.71 -11.82 -18.21
CA ASN A 89 -3.58 -10.96 -17.82
C ASN A 89 -3.26 -11.11 -16.33
N VAL A 90 -4.29 -11.13 -15.47
CA VAL A 90 -4.13 -11.31 -14.02
C VAL A 90 -3.46 -12.66 -13.73
N LYS A 91 -3.92 -13.74 -14.37
CA LYS A 91 -3.31 -15.06 -14.27
C LYS A 91 -1.88 -15.06 -14.77
N TYR A 92 -1.59 -14.39 -15.89
CA TYR A 92 -0.25 -14.32 -16.42
C TYR A 92 0.71 -13.62 -15.45
N ILE A 93 0.31 -12.47 -14.90
CA ILE A 93 1.11 -11.67 -13.98
C ILE A 93 1.29 -12.37 -12.63
N LEU A 94 0.21 -12.92 -12.05
CA LEU A 94 0.24 -13.45 -10.68
C LEU A 94 0.63 -14.93 -10.58
N LYS A 95 0.56 -15.68 -11.69
CA LYS A 95 0.82 -17.14 -11.70
C LYS A 95 1.83 -17.57 -12.76
N THR A 96 1.61 -17.22 -14.03
CA THR A 96 2.40 -17.79 -15.13
C THR A 96 3.82 -17.22 -15.21
N ASN A 97 3.99 -15.91 -15.02
CA ASN A 97 5.27 -15.22 -15.16
C ASN A 97 5.55 -14.26 -14.00
N PHE A 98 5.26 -14.72 -12.78
CA PHE A 98 5.33 -13.91 -11.55
C PHE A 98 6.70 -13.24 -11.35
N TYR A 99 7.80 -13.96 -11.60
CA TYR A 99 9.16 -13.46 -11.39
C TYR A 99 9.52 -12.23 -12.26
N ASN A 100 8.82 -12.03 -13.38
CA ASN A 100 9.04 -10.89 -14.26
C ASN A 100 8.25 -9.63 -13.85
N PHE A 101 7.40 -9.72 -12.82
CA PHE A 101 6.62 -8.61 -12.29
C PHE A 101 6.92 -8.36 -10.81
N PRO A 102 8.18 -7.98 -10.46
CA PRO A 102 8.50 -7.61 -9.08
C PRO A 102 7.77 -6.34 -8.67
N LYS A 103 7.49 -6.16 -7.37
CA LYS A 103 6.90 -4.92 -6.84
C LYS A 103 7.82 -3.72 -7.11
N GLY A 104 9.13 -3.96 -7.02
CA GLY A 104 10.17 -3.03 -7.43
C GLY A 104 10.50 -1.96 -6.38
N LYS A 105 11.56 -1.21 -6.66
CA LYS A 105 12.17 -0.25 -5.71
C LYS A 105 11.21 0.79 -5.13
N PRO A 106 10.32 1.43 -5.91
CA PRO A 106 9.42 2.44 -5.33
C PRO A 106 8.48 1.87 -4.26
N PHE A 107 8.02 0.63 -4.45
CA PHE A 107 7.19 -0.04 -3.44
C PHE A 107 8.02 -0.42 -2.22
N GLN A 108 9.25 -0.88 -2.46
CA GLN A 108 10.21 -1.26 -1.41
C GLN A 108 10.57 -0.09 -0.50
N GLU A 109 10.93 1.04 -1.09
CA GLU A 109 11.33 2.28 -0.39
C GLU A 109 10.19 2.84 0.47
N ILE A 110 8.95 2.83 -0.03
CA ILE A 110 7.78 3.33 0.72
C ILE A 110 7.52 2.51 1.99
N LEU A 111 7.77 1.20 1.95
CA LEU A 111 7.47 0.30 3.06
C LEU A 111 8.72 -0.15 3.82
N GLU A 112 9.91 0.33 3.46
CA GLU A 112 11.18 -0.07 4.09
C GLU A 112 11.20 0.28 5.58
N ASP A 113 10.77 1.49 5.95
CA ASP A 113 10.75 1.93 7.35
C ASP A 113 9.75 1.14 8.23
N PHE A 114 8.69 0.61 7.62
CA PHE A 114 7.61 -0.09 8.34
C PHE A 114 7.79 -1.62 8.34
N LEU A 115 8.13 -2.19 7.19
CA LEU A 115 8.19 -3.64 6.96
C LEU A 115 9.62 -4.15 6.77
N GLY A 116 10.61 -3.26 6.61
CA GLY A 116 12.00 -3.63 6.33
C GLY A 116 12.10 -4.62 5.17
N ASN A 117 12.87 -5.69 5.37
CA ASN A 117 12.96 -6.82 4.44
C ASN A 117 11.91 -7.93 4.72
N GLY A 118 10.74 -7.54 5.22
CA GLY A 118 9.64 -8.45 5.51
C GLY A 118 8.96 -9.01 4.26
N ILE A 119 8.16 -10.06 4.44
CA ILE A 119 7.49 -10.85 3.39
C ILE A 119 6.66 -10.02 2.41
N PHE A 120 6.13 -8.88 2.83
CA PHE A 120 5.35 -8.01 1.93
C PHE A 120 6.23 -7.09 1.10
N ASN A 121 7.46 -6.79 1.55
CA ASN A 121 8.32 -5.81 0.92
C ASN A 121 9.28 -6.44 -0.10
N VAL A 122 9.90 -7.56 0.24
CA VAL A 122 10.91 -8.20 -0.60
C VAL A 122 10.30 -8.86 -1.85
N ASP A 123 11.16 -9.07 -2.86
CA ASP A 123 10.84 -9.74 -4.13
C ASP A 123 11.75 -10.98 -4.34
N GLY A 124 11.42 -11.82 -5.33
CA GLY A 124 12.26 -12.94 -5.77
C GLY A 124 12.37 -14.10 -4.77
N ASP A 125 13.54 -14.72 -4.69
CA ASP A 125 13.77 -15.92 -3.87
C ASP A 125 13.58 -15.67 -2.38
N LEU A 126 13.93 -14.47 -1.90
CA LEU A 126 13.74 -14.11 -0.49
C LEU A 126 12.25 -14.07 -0.13
N TRP A 127 11.43 -13.46 -0.98
CA TRP A 127 9.97 -13.48 -0.85
C TRP A 127 9.43 -14.91 -0.87
N TYR A 128 9.88 -15.73 -1.83
CA TYR A 128 9.43 -17.11 -1.97
C TYR A 128 9.73 -17.93 -0.71
N ASN A 129 10.95 -17.83 -0.20
CA ASN A 129 11.37 -18.54 1.01
C ASN A 129 10.57 -18.09 2.24
N GLN A 130 10.41 -16.77 2.45
CA GLN A 130 9.62 -16.25 3.56
C GLN A 130 8.15 -16.67 3.45
N ARG A 131 7.56 -16.64 2.26
CA ARG A 131 6.18 -17.08 2.03
C ARG A 131 5.99 -18.58 2.20
N LYS A 132 6.95 -19.39 1.77
CA LYS A 132 6.93 -20.84 1.97
C LYS A 132 6.96 -21.19 3.46
N LEU A 133 7.87 -20.58 4.22
CA LEU A 133 7.97 -20.77 5.67
C LEU A 133 6.68 -20.32 6.38
N ALA A 134 6.21 -19.10 6.11
CA ALA A 134 4.98 -18.59 6.71
C ALA A 134 3.77 -19.48 6.37
N SER A 135 3.64 -19.92 5.12
CA SER A 135 2.53 -20.79 4.71
C SER A 135 2.56 -22.14 5.43
N GLN A 136 3.74 -22.69 5.70
CA GLN A 136 3.87 -23.94 6.46
C GLN A 136 3.42 -23.74 7.91
N GLU A 137 3.88 -22.69 8.58
CA GLU A 137 3.45 -22.35 9.94
C GLU A 137 1.93 -22.16 10.01
N PHE A 138 1.35 -21.29 9.16
CA PHE A 138 -0.09 -21.04 9.15
C PHE A 138 -0.94 -22.24 8.69
N SER A 139 -0.36 -23.20 7.96
CA SER A 139 -1.06 -24.44 7.57
C SER A 139 -1.02 -25.51 8.66
N THR A 140 -0.24 -25.32 9.73
CA THR A 140 -0.21 -26.29 10.82
C THR A 140 -1.57 -26.37 11.51
N ARG A 141 -2.04 -27.59 11.71
CA ARG A 141 -3.31 -27.86 12.41
C ARG A 141 -3.34 -27.24 13.80
N SER A 142 -2.20 -27.28 14.50
CA SER A 142 -2.06 -26.70 15.84
C SER A 142 -2.35 -25.20 15.86
N LEU A 143 -1.76 -24.41 14.95
CA LEU A 143 -1.99 -22.97 14.89
C LEU A 143 -3.43 -22.64 14.49
N ARG A 144 -4.01 -23.39 13.55
CA ARG A 144 -5.42 -23.21 13.18
C ARG A 144 -6.36 -23.50 14.35
N ASP A 145 -6.14 -24.61 15.05
CA ASP A 145 -6.98 -25.02 16.18
C ASP A 145 -6.82 -24.02 17.34
N TYR A 146 -5.62 -23.49 17.56
CA TYR A 146 -5.36 -22.41 18.52
C TYR A 146 -6.03 -21.09 18.14
N ALA A 147 -6.01 -20.71 16.86
CA ALA A 147 -6.68 -19.50 16.37
C ALA A 147 -8.20 -19.57 16.53
N VAL A 148 -8.81 -20.71 16.18
CA VAL A 148 -10.25 -20.96 16.37
C VAL A 148 -10.60 -20.93 17.86
N LYS A 149 -9.79 -21.56 18.71
CA LYS A 149 -10.00 -21.53 20.16
C LYS A 149 -9.91 -20.11 20.71
N SER A 150 -8.91 -19.35 20.29
CA SER A 150 -8.73 -17.95 20.71
C SER A 150 -9.92 -17.10 20.30
N LEU A 151 -10.36 -17.20 19.04
CA LEU A 151 -11.56 -16.51 18.56
C LEU A 151 -12.81 -16.88 19.38
N LYS A 152 -13.03 -18.17 19.62
CA LYS A 152 -14.18 -18.62 20.41
C LYS A 152 -14.15 -18.04 21.82
N GLU A 153 -12.99 -18.04 22.48
CA GLU A 153 -12.84 -17.42 23.79
C GLU A 153 -13.13 -15.93 23.78
N GLU A 154 -12.66 -15.18 22.77
CA GLU A 154 -12.94 -13.75 22.64
C GLU A 154 -14.43 -13.47 22.41
N VAL A 155 -15.08 -14.30 21.59
CA VAL A 155 -16.50 -14.18 21.31
C VAL A 155 -17.33 -14.47 22.56
N ASP A 156 -17.09 -15.60 23.21
CA ASP A 156 -17.86 -16.06 24.35
C ASP A 156 -17.68 -15.16 25.58
N LYS A 157 -16.46 -14.67 25.82
CA LYS A 157 -16.14 -13.90 27.04
C LYS A 157 -16.32 -12.39 26.89
N LYS A 158 -16.18 -11.84 25.68
CA LYS A 158 -16.16 -10.38 25.47
C LYS A 158 -17.26 -9.93 24.51
N LEU A 159 -17.35 -10.52 23.31
CA LEU A 159 -18.28 -10.04 22.28
C LEU A 159 -19.74 -10.28 22.65
N LEU A 160 -20.11 -11.51 23.01
CA LEU A 160 -21.51 -11.86 23.33
C LEU A 160 -22.03 -11.08 24.55
N PRO A 161 -21.32 -10.99 25.69
CA PRO A 161 -21.78 -10.20 26.83
C PRO A 161 -21.97 -8.72 26.49
N LEU A 162 -21.09 -8.16 25.64
CA LEU A 162 -21.21 -6.77 25.20
C LEU A 162 -22.45 -6.58 24.33
N LEU A 163 -22.69 -7.46 23.36
CA LEU A 163 -23.88 -7.40 22.52
C LEU A 163 -25.17 -7.57 23.34
N GLU A 164 -25.20 -8.49 24.29
CA GLU A 164 -26.33 -8.67 25.22
C GLU A 164 -26.57 -7.40 26.06
N SER A 165 -25.51 -6.77 26.56
CA SER A 165 -25.61 -5.53 27.34
C SER A 165 -26.20 -4.36 26.54
N VAL A 166 -25.90 -4.29 25.25
CA VAL A 166 -26.43 -3.27 24.34
C VAL A 166 -27.85 -3.61 23.91
N ALA A 167 -28.16 -4.89 23.66
CA ALA A 167 -29.49 -5.34 23.29
C ALA A 167 -30.54 -5.02 24.38
N ASN A 168 -30.13 -5.05 25.65
CA ASN A 168 -30.98 -4.69 26.80
C ASN A 168 -31.17 -3.17 26.98
N ASP A 169 -30.45 -2.34 26.23
CA ASP A 169 -30.47 -0.88 26.33
C ASP A 169 -30.89 -0.25 25.00
N THR A 170 -32.20 0.02 24.86
CA THR A 170 -32.81 0.58 23.63
C THR A 170 -32.24 1.93 23.17
N LYS A 171 -31.42 2.60 23.99
CA LYS A 171 -30.80 3.89 23.64
C LYS A 171 -29.35 3.77 23.18
N LYS A 172 -28.75 2.57 23.22
CA LYS A 172 -27.36 2.37 22.78
C LYS A 172 -27.30 1.85 21.35
N THR A 173 -26.58 2.59 20.52
CA THR A 173 -26.17 2.15 19.18
C THR A 173 -24.71 1.70 19.22
N LEU A 174 -24.37 0.68 18.44
CA LEU A 174 -23.02 0.15 18.37
C LEU A 174 -22.52 0.14 16.93
N ASP A 175 -21.27 0.57 16.75
CA ASP A 175 -20.57 0.43 15.48
C ASP A 175 -19.94 -0.97 15.38
N LEU A 176 -20.50 -1.81 14.50
CA LEU A 176 -19.99 -3.16 14.26
C LEU A 176 -18.62 -3.17 13.61
N GLN A 177 -18.26 -2.16 12.81
CA GLN A 177 -16.95 -2.09 12.18
C GLN A 177 -15.87 -1.87 13.24
N ASP A 178 -16.12 -0.96 14.18
CA ASP A 178 -15.21 -0.72 15.28
C ASP A 178 -15.12 -1.95 16.21
N LEU A 179 -16.26 -2.54 16.58
CA LEU A 179 -16.26 -3.70 17.47
C LEU A 179 -15.56 -4.92 16.87
N LEU A 180 -15.88 -5.30 15.63
CA LEU A 180 -15.26 -6.44 14.96
C LEU A 180 -13.78 -6.19 14.68
N GLY A 181 -13.38 -4.94 14.42
CA GLY A 181 -11.97 -4.56 14.28
C GLY A 181 -11.19 -4.79 15.57
N ARG A 182 -11.74 -4.43 16.73
CA ARG A 182 -11.13 -4.71 18.05
C ARG A 182 -11.01 -6.21 18.32
N VAL A 183 -12.08 -6.98 18.09
CA VAL A 183 -12.06 -8.45 18.27
C VAL A 183 -11.01 -9.09 17.37
N THR A 184 -10.94 -8.67 16.10
CA THR A 184 -9.95 -9.19 15.15
C THR A 184 -8.53 -8.91 15.64
N PHE A 185 -8.28 -7.70 16.15
CA PHE A 185 -6.99 -7.34 16.69
C PHE A 185 -6.60 -8.14 17.92
N ASP A 186 -7.50 -8.29 18.90
CA ASP A 186 -7.28 -9.10 20.11
C ASP A 186 -6.89 -10.53 19.71
N VAL A 187 -7.64 -11.14 18.78
CA VAL A 187 -7.35 -12.50 18.28
C VAL A 187 -5.99 -12.56 17.59
N VAL A 188 -5.65 -11.59 16.73
CA VAL A 188 -4.36 -11.55 16.03
C VAL A 188 -3.20 -11.39 17.01
N CYS A 189 -3.32 -10.50 18.01
CA CYS A 189 -2.29 -10.32 19.04
C CYS A 189 -2.12 -11.58 19.89
N LYS A 190 -3.22 -12.25 20.26
CA LYS A 190 -3.18 -13.48 21.05
C LYS A 190 -2.55 -14.63 20.28
N VAL A 191 -2.89 -14.78 19.00
CA VAL A 191 -2.35 -15.84 18.14
C VAL A 191 -0.89 -15.57 17.74
N SER A 192 -0.55 -14.32 17.41
CA SER A 192 0.76 -13.99 16.81
C SER A 192 1.81 -13.60 17.84
N LEU A 193 1.40 -12.93 18.93
CA LEU A 193 2.30 -12.39 19.95
C LEU A 193 2.14 -13.07 21.31
N GLY A 194 1.13 -13.93 21.49
CA GLY A 194 0.80 -14.52 22.79
C GLY A 194 0.29 -13.50 23.81
N TYR A 195 -0.10 -12.30 23.37
CA TYR A 195 -0.54 -11.19 24.22
C TYR A 195 -2.05 -10.96 24.06
N ASP A 196 -2.75 -10.73 25.18
CA ASP A 196 -4.19 -10.42 25.20
C ASP A 196 -4.36 -8.92 25.50
N PRO A 197 -4.49 -8.06 24.46
CA PRO A 197 -4.79 -6.65 24.62
C PRO A 197 -6.28 -6.49 24.92
N SER A 198 -6.73 -6.94 26.09
CA SER A 198 -8.13 -6.85 26.56
C SER A 198 -8.97 -5.73 25.90
N LEU A 199 -10.17 -6.07 25.38
CA LEU A 199 -11.17 -5.25 24.65
C LEU A 199 -11.63 -3.91 25.28
N SER A 200 -10.92 -3.44 26.31
CA SER A 200 -11.14 -2.17 27.01
C SER A 200 -10.76 -0.94 26.17
N LYS A 201 -9.84 -1.08 25.20
CA LYS A 201 -9.30 0.07 24.46
C LYS A 201 -10.00 0.29 23.11
N PRO A 202 -10.24 1.55 22.69
CA PRO A 202 -10.79 1.84 21.37
C PRO A 202 -9.81 1.53 20.22
N LEU A 203 -10.30 1.37 18.98
CA LEU A 203 -9.44 1.12 17.81
C LEU A 203 -8.39 2.21 17.58
N THR A 204 -8.66 3.45 18.00
CA THR A 204 -7.67 4.54 17.98
C THR A 204 -6.44 4.23 18.83
N TRP A 205 -6.60 3.49 19.93
CA TRP A 205 -5.49 2.96 20.72
C TRP A 205 -4.73 1.84 20.02
N HIS A 206 -5.42 1.03 19.21
CA HIS A 206 -4.81 -0.11 18.50
C HIS A 206 -3.81 0.37 17.45
N ARG A 207 -4.16 1.43 16.70
CA ARG A 207 -3.25 2.08 15.73
C ARG A 207 -1.97 2.56 16.42
N ARG A 208 -2.08 3.09 17.64
CA ARG A 208 -0.95 3.54 18.44
C ARG A 208 -0.11 2.38 18.99
N TYR A 209 -0.75 1.30 19.45
CA TYR A 209 -0.06 0.09 19.96
C TYR A 209 0.81 -0.59 18.89
N VAL A 210 0.29 -0.72 17.66
CA VAL A 210 1.08 -1.28 16.53
C VAL A 210 2.31 -0.41 16.23
N GLN A 211 2.14 0.91 16.25
CA GLN A 211 3.20 1.87 15.92
C GLN A 211 4.26 2.01 17.04
N GLU A 212 3.84 2.02 18.31
CA GLU A 212 4.71 2.36 19.46
C GLU A 212 5.19 1.15 20.28
N GLU A 213 4.45 0.03 20.36
CA GLU A 213 4.81 -1.11 21.24
C GLU A 213 5.17 -2.38 20.47
N VAL A 214 4.39 -2.80 19.47
CA VAL A 214 4.70 -4.02 18.69
C VAL A 214 5.98 -3.86 17.91
N LEU A 215 6.19 -2.69 17.28
CA LEU A 215 7.43 -2.42 16.55
C LEU A 215 8.65 -2.49 17.48
N HIS A 216 8.54 -2.02 18.72
CA HIS A 216 9.62 -2.07 19.70
C HIS A 216 9.85 -3.48 20.27
N HIS A 217 8.80 -4.28 20.45
CA HIS A 217 8.88 -5.66 20.97
C HIS A 217 9.30 -6.70 19.92
N CYS A 218 9.05 -6.44 18.64
CA CYS A 218 9.54 -7.24 17.51
C CYS A 218 10.95 -6.84 17.03
N LEU A 219 11.51 -5.74 17.54
CA LEU A 219 12.88 -5.28 17.27
C LEU A 219 13.97 -5.72 18.28
N PRO A 220 13.98 -6.92 18.90
CA PRO A 220 15.19 -7.44 19.52
C PRO A 220 15.89 -8.43 18.57
N CYS A 221 16.20 -8.03 17.34
CA CYS A 221 17.17 -8.77 16.54
C CYS A 221 17.86 -7.88 15.51
N GLY A 222 18.77 -7.05 16.02
CA GLY A 222 19.59 -6.17 15.19
C GLY A 222 21.00 -5.99 15.73
N ARG A 223 21.65 -7.08 16.19
CA ARG A 223 23.12 -7.35 16.09
C ARG A 223 23.59 -8.47 17.02
N SER A 224 23.89 -9.62 16.42
CA SER A 224 25.02 -10.51 16.75
C SER A 224 25.26 -11.32 15.47
N ARG A 225 26.44 -11.43 14.84
CA ARG A 225 27.84 -11.53 15.31
C ARG A 225 28.81 -11.04 14.22
N ASP A 226 29.93 -10.46 14.70
CA ASP A 226 31.36 -10.74 14.39
C ASP A 226 31.81 -10.84 12.92
N SER A 227 32.95 -10.33 12.43
CA SER A 227 34.14 -9.66 12.98
C SER A 227 35.08 -9.35 11.79
N LEU A 228 35.59 -8.13 11.63
CA LEU A 228 36.88 -7.80 10.98
C LEU A 228 37.05 -6.26 10.91
N GLY A 229 38.17 -5.75 11.43
CA GLY A 229 38.70 -4.42 11.08
C GLY A 229 38.68 -3.38 12.20
N SER A 230 39.79 -3.34 12.94
CA SER A 230 40.23 -2.25 13.82
C SER A 230 40.34 -0.90 13.09
N GLY A 231 39.70 0.15 13.63
CA GLY A 231 39.88 1.54 13.20
C GLY A 231 39.14 2.56 14.11
N PRO A 232 39.67 3.79 14.30
CA PRO A 232 39.35 4.61 15.47
C PRO A 232 38.02 5.39 15.36
N LYS A 233 37.40 5.56 16.53
CA LYS A 233 36.13 6.25 16.79
C LYS A 233 36.09 7.65 16.18
N ARG A 234 35.10 7.91 15.31
CA ARG A 234 34.64 9.27 14.97
C ARG A 234 33.12 9.34 15.10
N GLY A 235 32.66 10.43 15.72
CA GLY A 235 31.34 10.59 16.32
C GLY A 235 30.16 10.37 15.38
N LEU A 236 29.19 9.59 15.86
CA LEU A 236 27.85 9.51 15.29
C LEU A 236 27.12 10.83 15.53
N LYS A 237 27.04 11.67 14.49
CA LYS A 237 25.95 12.63 14.36
C LYS A 237 24.66 11.83 14.15
N LYS A 238 23.74 11.91 15.10
CA LYS A 238 22.32 11.56 14.87
C LYS A 238 21.75 12.55 13.84
N PRO A 239 21.02 12.10 12.80
CA PRO A 239 20.01 12.94 12.19
C PRO A 239 18.62 12.41 12.55
N LEU A 240 17.85 13.33 13.16
CA LEU A 240 16.39 13.49 13.09
C LEU A 240 15.57 12.28 12.60
N CYS A 241 15.04 11.52 13.55
CA CYS A 241 13.74 10.86 13.38
C CYS A 241 12.67 11.86 13.85
N LYS A 242 12.22 12.73 12.96
CA LYS A 242 11.04 13.60 13.10
C LYS A 242 10.67 14.16 11.74
N SER A 243 9.39 14.04 11.38
CA SER A 243 8.73 14.40 10.11
C SER A 243 8.68 13.19 9.17
N ILE A 244 7.54 12.56 8.87
CA ILE A 244 6.16 13.04 8.74
C ILE A 244 5.19 11.90 9.06
N CYS A 245 4.39 12.07 10.11
CA CYS A 245 3.02 11.57 10.11
C CYS A 245 2.23 12.52 9.23
N LEU A 246 1.66 12.01 8.13
CA LEU A 246 0.49 12.49 7.40
C LEU A 246 0.57 11.85 6.02
N TRP A 247 -0.21 10.80 5.78
CA TRP A 247 -1.33 10.86 4.85
C TRP A 247 -2.13 9.56 4.99
N GLU A 248 -3.42 9.76 5.20
CA GLU A 248 -4.46 8.77 5.43
C GLU A 248 -4.61 7.84 4.23
N ILE A 249 -4.76 6.54 4.53
CA ILE A 249 -5.71 5.63 3.89
C ILE A 249 -6.49 4.98 5.03
#